data_AF-A0A8S0Q3Y6-F1
#
_entry.id   AF-A0A8S0Q3Y6-F1
#
_cell.length_a   1.000
_cell.length_b   1.000
_cell.length_c   1.000
_cell.angle_alpha   90.00
_cell.angle_beta   90.00
_cell.angle_gamma   90.00
#
_symmetry.space_group_name_H-M   'P 1'
#
loop_
_entity.id
_entity.type
_entity.pdbx_description
1 polymer ?
#
loop_
_entity_poly.entity_id
_entity_poly.type
_entity_poly.pdbx_seq_one_letter_code
_entity_poly.pdbx_strand_id
1 'polypeptide(L)'
;MERVQLSSPDIHGELTANWWDEINESAKWQDGIFFTLCGAYALVSAVALIQLIRIELRVPEYGWTTQKVFHLLNFIVNGVRAVVLGFHKQVFLLHPK
;
A
#
# COMPACT_ATOMS: atom_id res chain seq x y z
N MET A 1 34.67 -41.61 10.99
CA MET A 1 33.90 -41.09 12.15
C MET A 1 33.73 -39.60 11.94
N GLU A 2 32.53 -39.10 12.21
CA GLU A 2 31.88 -37.91 11.64
C GLU A 2 32.69 -36.61 11.58
N ARG A 3 32.55 -35.89 10.46
CA ARG A 3 32.80 -34.44 10.44
C ARG A 3 31.68 -33.78 11.24
N VAL A 4 31.99 -33.33 12.45
CA VAL A 4 31.15 -32.41 13.22
C VAL A 4 31.01 -31.13 12.38
N GLN A 5 29.85 -30.98 11.75
CA GLN A 5 29.45 -29.69 11.18
C GLN A 5 29.13 -28.76 12.35
N LEU A 6 30.07 -27.86 12.67
CA LEU A 6 29.72 -26.67 13.43
C LEU A 6 28.84 -25.79 12.53
N SER A 7 27.52 -25.91 12.67
CA SER A 7 26.62 -24.86 12.21
C SER A 7 26.99 -23.60 12.99
N SER A 8 27.53 -22.58 12.33
CA SER A 8 27.60 -21.25 12.94
C SER A 8 26.20 -20.91 13.45
N PRO A 9 26.03 -20.46 14.70
CA PRO A 9 24.76 -19.86 15.09
C PRO A 9 24.51 -18.72 14.11
N ASP A 10 23.37 -18.73 13.44
CA ASP A 10 22.94 -17.68 12.51
C ASP A 10 22.55 -16.43 13.31
N ILE A 11 23.48 -15.90 14.10
CA ILE A 11 23.34 -14.74 15.00
C ILE A 11 22.76 -13.55 14.23
N HIS A 12 23.15 -13.37 12.96
CA HIS A 12 22.63 -12.33 12.10
C HIS A 12 21.14 -12.53 11.76
N GLY A 13 20.72 -13.77 11.48
CA GLY A 13 19.33 -14.09 11.19
C GLY A 13 18.44 -13.86 12.41
N GLU A 14 18.92 -14.28 13.59
CA GLU A 14 18.22 -14.11 14.86
C GLU A 14 18.09 -12.62 15.24
N LEU A 15 19.14 -11.81 15.07
CA LEU A 15 19.07 -10.37 15.32
C LEU A 15 18.08 -9.66 14.38
N THR A 16 18.08 -10.04 13.09
CA THR A 16 17.16 -9.46 12.10
C THR A 16 15.70 -9.84 12.35
N ALA A 17 15.45 -11.07 12.79
CA ALA A 17 14.12 -11.55 13.14
C ALA A 17 13.59 -10.80 14.37
N ASN A 18 14.39 -10.72 15.43
CA ASN A 18 14.01 -10.01 16.66
C ASN A 18 13.73 -8.51 16.42
N TRP A 19 14.55 -7.86 15.58
CA TRP A 19 14.33 -6.46 15.20
C TRP A 19 13.05 -6.28 14.37
N TRP A 20 12.76 -7.21 13.46
CA TRP A 20 11.55 -7.18 12.65
C TRP A 20 10.29 -7.40 13.47
N ASP A 21 10.32 -8.32 14.44
CA ASP A 21 9.20 -8.60 15.33
C ASP A 21 8.85 -7.37 16.18
N GLU A 22 9.84 -6.65 16.72
CA GLU A 22 9.62 -5.41 17.49
C GLU A 22 8.97 -4.30 16.65
N ILE A 23 9.41 -4.14 15.39
CA ILE A 23 8.80 -3.20 14.44
C ILE A 23 7.37 -3.60 14.11
N ASN A 24 7.13 -4.90 13.90
CA ASN A 24 5.82 -5.43 13.53
C ASN A 24 4.84 -5.36 14.72
N GLU A 25 5.28 -5.51 15.96
CA GLU A 25 4.44 -5.32 17.15
C GLU A 25 4.13 -3.85 17.45
N SER A 26 4.89 -2.92 16.87
CA SER A 26 4.68 -1.49 17.07
C SER A 26 3.46 -0.96 16.30
N ALA A 27 2.32 -0.90 16.99
CA ALA A 27 1.07 -0.35 16.46
C ALA A 27 1.25 1.06 15.83
N LYS A 28 2.11 1.90 16.40
CA LYS A 28 2.40 3.25 15.87
C LYS A 28 3.09 3.21 14.51
N TRP A 29 4.00 2.27 14.30
CA TRP A 29 4.76 2.13 13.06
C TRP A 29 3.88 1.57 11.95
N GLN A 30 3.09 0.53 12.26
CA GLN A 30 2.05 0.04 11.36
C GLN A 30 1.09 1.17 10.97
N ASP A 31 0.61 1.92 11.95
CA ASP A 31 -0.26 3.06 11.73
C ASP A 31 0.34 4.12 10.80
N GLY A 32 1.62 4.45 10.97
CA GLY A 32 2.33 5.38 10.11
C GLY A 32 2.40 4.90 8.66
N ILE A 33 2.73 3.61 8.46
CA ILE A 33 2.79 2.98 7.14
C ILE A 33 1.40 2.99 6.47
N PHE A 34 0.36 2.51 7.16
CA PHE A 34 -0.99 2.45 6.59
C PHE A 34 -1.53 3.82 6.21
N PHE A 35 -1.29 4.84 7.05
CA PHE A 35 -1.71 6.21 6.73
C PHE A 35 -0.95 6.78 5.53
N THR A 36 0.36 6.57 5.47
CA THR A 36 1.20 7.02 4.35
C THR A 36 0.78 6.34 3.05
N LEU A 37 0.54 5.02 3.08
CA LEU A 37 0.05 4.26 1.93
C LEU A 37 -1.33 4.74 1.50
N CYS A 38 -2.27 4.94 2.44
CA CYS A 38 -3.59 5.49 2.16
C CYS A 38 -3.48 6.83 1.40
N GLY A 39 -2.67 7.76 1.92
CA GLY A 39 -2.43 9.06 1.29
C GLY A 39 -1.82 8.93 -0.10
N ALA A 40 -0.81 8.07 -0.27
CA ALA A 40 -0.18 7.83 -1.57
C ALA A 40 -1.17 7.26 -2.60
N TYR A 41 -1.99 6.27 -2.22
CA TYR A 41 -3.01 5.70 -3.09
C TYR A 41 -4.10 6.72 -3.46
N ALA A 42 -4.51 7.56 -2.51
CA ALA A 42 -5.45 8.64 -2.77
C ALA A 42 -4.88 9.66 -3.76
N LEU A 43 -3.59 10.02 -3.62
CA LEU A 43 -2.91 10.93 -4.54
C LEU A 43 -2.83 10.35 -5.96
N VAL A 44 -2.43 9.08 -6.10
CA VAL A 44 -2.37 8.41 -7.41
C VAL A 44 -3.76 8.34 -8.06
N SER A 45 -4.79 8.02 -7.27
CA SER A 45 -6.19 8.04 -7.74
C SER A 45 -6.59 9.44 -8.24
N ALA A 46 -6.31 10.50 -7.47
CA ALA A 46 -6.63 11.88 -7.86
C ALA A 46 -5.90 12.30 -9.15
N VAL A 47 -4.62 11.97 -9.30
CA VAL A 47 -3.86 12.25 -10.53
C VAL A 47 -4.48 11.51 -11.73
N ALA A 48 -4.83 10.24 -11.59
CA ALA A 48 -5.48 9.47 -12.66
C ALA A 48 -6.83 10.08 -13.07
N LEU A 49 -7.62 10.58 -12.11
CA LEU A 49 -8.88 11.27 -12.38
C LEU A 49 -8.65 12.58 -13.14
N ILE A 50 -7.68 13.39 -12.72
CA ILE A 50 -7.31 14.63 -13.42
C ILE A 50 -6.87 14.31 -14.85
N GLN A 51 -6.07 13.26 -15.06
CA GLN A 51 -5.66 12.82 -16.39
C GLN A 51 -6.86 12.41 -17.26
N LEU A 52 -7.81 11.65 -16.71
CA LEU A 52 -9.03 11.26 -17.40
C LEU A 52 -9.85 12.49 -17.84
N ILE A 53 -10.12 13.42 -16.92
CA ILE A 53 -10.87 14.65 -17.20
C ILE A 53 -10.16 15.50 -18.26
N ARG A 54 -8.83 15.63 -18.18
CA ARG A 54 -8.03 16.40 -19.14
C ARG A 54 -8.12 15.81 -20.55
N ILE A 55 -8.11 14.48 -20.68
CA ILE A 55 -8.24 13.81 -21.98
C ILE A 55 -9.66 13.98 -22.52
N GLU A 56 -10.69 13.86 -21.68
CA GLU A 56 -12.10 14.03 -22.07
C GLU A 56 -12.38 15.45 -22.57
N LEU A 57 -11.89 16.47 -21.86
CA LEU A 57 -12.03 17.86 -22.27
C LEU A 57 -11.23 18.20 -23.54
N ARG A 58 -10.07 17.57 -23.74
CA ARG A 58 -9.24 17.80 -24.93
C ARG A 58 -9.86 17.19 -26.18
N VAL A 59 -10.45 16.00 -26.06
CA VAL A 59 -10.96 15.24 -27.19
C VAL A 59 -12.31 14.61 -26.83
N PRO A 60 -13.37 15.44 -26.78
CA PRO A 60 -14.71 14.98 -26.41
C PRO A 60 -15.39 14.17 -27.53
N GLU A 61 -14.98 14.35 -28.79
CA GLU A 61 -15.65 13.71 -29.94
C GLU A 61 -15.31 12.22 -30.07
N TYR A 62 -14.18 11.77 -29.50
CA TYR A 62 -13.77 10.37 -29.53
C TYR A 62 -14.26 9.67 -28.25
N GLY A 63 -14.93 8.52 -28.42
CA GLY A 63 -15.49 7.73 -27.32
C GLY A 63 -14.46 7.13 -26.36
N TRP A 64 -14.84 6.06 -25.67
CA TRP A 64 -13.98 5.39 -24.69
C TRP A 64 -12.78 4.69 -25.35
N THR A 65 -11.68 5.42 -25.51
CA THR A 65 -10.40 4.87 -25.93
C THR A 65 -9.77 4.03 -24.81
N THR A 66 -8.89 3.07 -25.15
CA THR A 66 -8.16 2.25 -24.17
C THR A 66 -7.42 3.09 -23.13
N GLN A 67 -6.92 4.27 -23.53
CA GLN A 67 -6.25 5.20 -22.62
C GLN A 67 -7.21 5.76 -21.56
N LYS A 68 -8.41 6.22 -21.96
CA LYS A 68 -9.44 6.71 -21.02
C LYS A 68 -9.85 5.59 -20.05
N VAL A 69 -10.01 4.37 -20.55
CA VAL A 69 -10.33 3.19 -19.72
C VAL A 69 -9.20 2.87 -18.74
N PHE A 70 -7.94 2.90 -19.17
CA PHE A 70 -6.79 2.64 -18.29
C PHE A 70 -6.68 3.64 -17.13
N HIS A 71 -6.89 4.93 -17.40
CA HIS A 71 -6.91 5.95 -16.34
C HIS A 71 -8.12 5.79 -15.41
N LEU A 72 -9.29 5.44 -15.95
CA LEU A 72 -10.47 5.12 -15.15
C LEU A 72 -10.20 3.93 -14.22
N LEU A 73 -9.61 2.84 -14.74
CA LEU A 73 -9.26 1.67 -13.95
C LEU A 73 -8.25 2.02 -12.86
N ASN A 74 -7.23 2.83 -13.16
CA ASN A 74 -6.29 3.31 -12.15
C ASN A 74 -6.96 4.16 -11.07
N PHE A 75 -7.86 5.07 -11.45
CA PHE A 75 -8.63 5.88 -10.50
C PHE A 75 -9.41 4.98 -9.54
N ILE A 76 -10.14 3.98 -10.07
CA ILE A 76 -10.97 3.07 -9.29
C ILE A 76 -10.10 2.18 -8.38
N VAL A 77 -9.09 1.49 -8.94
CA VAL A 77 -8.27 0.54 -8.17
C VAL A 77 -7.50 1.25 -7.05
N ASN A 78 -6.84 2.37 -7.36
CA ASN A 78 -6.12 3.13 -6.33
C ASN A 78 -7.08 3.79 -5.34
N GLY A 79 -8.25 4.26 -5.80
CA GLY A 79 -9.28 4.86 -4.94
C GLY A 79 -9.87 3.85 -3.94
N VAL A 80 -10.26 2.67 -4.41
CA VAL A 80 -10.72 1.57 -3.55
C VAL A 80 -9.63 1.17 -2.57
N ARG A 81 -8.36 1.09 -3.01
CA ARG A 81 -7.24 0.76 -2.12
C ARG A 81 -7.02 1.83 -1.05
N ALA A 82 -7.11 3.11 -1.40
CA ALA A 82 -7.03 4.21 -0.45
C ALA A 82 -8.17 4.14 0.58
N VAL A 83 -9.40 3.90 0.12
CA VAL A 83 -10.57 3.68 0.97
C VAL A 83 -10.30 2.52 1.92
N VAL A 84 -9.97 1.33 1.42
CA VAL A 84 -9.70 0.14 2.25
C VAL A 84 -8.62 0.41 3.29
N LEU A 85 -7.51 1.07 2.92
CA LEU A 85 -6.43 1.42 3.86
C LEU A 85 -6.86 2.47 4.89
N GLY A 86 -7.66 3.46 4.48
CA GLY A 86 -8.18 4.50 5.37
C GLY A 86 -9.22 3.95 6.37
N PHE A 87 -10.08 3.03 5.91
CA PHE A 87 -11.06 2.35 6.76
C PHE A 87 -10.44 1.23 7.60
N HIS A 88 -9.29 0.66 7.20
CA HIS A 88 -8.53 -0.29 8.03
C HIS A 88 -8.24 0.32 9.41
N LYS A 89 -7.95 1.62 9.47
CA LYS A 89 -7.81 2.37 10.73
C LYS A 89 -9.10 2.58 11.49
N GLN A 90 -10.24 2.80 10.82
CA GLN A 90 -11.52 2.97 11.51
C GLN A 90 -11.98 1.68 12.19
N VAL A 91 -11.68 0.52 11.60
CA VAL A 91 -11.95 -0.78 12.23
C VAL A 91 -11.00 -1.05 13.41
N PHE A 92 -9.73 -0.64 13.34
CA PHE A 92 -8.76 -0.83 14.43
C PHE A 92 -8.86 0.21 15.57
N LEU A 93 -9.28 1.45 15.31
CA LEU A 93 -9.58 2.46 16.33
C LEU A 93 -10.86 2.15 17.13
N LEU A 94 -11.71 1.25 16.64
CA LEU A 94 -12.92 0.79 17.31
C LEU A 94 -12.71 -0.43 18.21
N HIS A 95 -11.47 -0.76 18.58
CA HIS A 95 -11.20 -1.64 19.72
C HIS A 95 -10.86 -0.81 20.98
N PRO A 96 -11.85 -0.29 21.73
CA PRO A 96 -11.64 0.03 23.12
C PRO A 96 -11.72 -1.26 23.94
N LYS A 97 -10.63 -1.51 24.68
CA LYS A 97 -10.36 -2.57 25.67
C LYS A 97 -9.66 -3.82 25.12
#